data_AF-A0A9D8TUB9-F1
#
_entry.id   AF-A0A9D8TUB9-F1
#
_cell.length_a   1.000
_cell.length_b   1.000
_cell.length_c   1.000
_cell.angle_alpha   90.00
_cell.angle_beta   90.00
_cell.angle_gamma   90.00
#
_symmetry.space_group_name_H-M   'P 1'
#
loop_
_entity.id
_entity.type
_entity.pdbx_description
1 polymer ?
#
loop_
_entity_poly.entity_id
_entity_poly.type
_entity_poly.pdbx_seq_one_letter_code
_entity_poly.pdbx_strand_id
1 'polypeptide(L)'
;MSEKKEIMVTIGLKNIQGSVAITTQEDAKEVMEKIEKAVSENGHCIIEGQEGQQLLISGSCVGFARVEPVIHPMMGYMRTA
;
A
#
# COMPACT_ATOMS: atom_id res chain seq x y z
N MET A 1 20.71 13.88 1.34
CA MET A 1 19.80 13.40 0.28
C MET A 1 19.00 12.27 0.89
N SER A 2 17.72 12.50 1.20
CA SER A 2 16.89 11.49 1.86
C SER A 2 16.61 10.36 0.87
N GLU A 3 17.14 9.17 1.14
CA GLU A 3 16.74 7.94 0.46
C GLU A 3 15.22 7.79 0.64
N LYS A 4 14.45 8.03 -0.43
CA LYS A 4 13.01 7.79 -0.41
C LYS A 4 12.82 6.28 -0.36
N LYS A 5 12.59 5.74 0.85
CA LYS A 5 12.26 4.33 1.04
C LYS A 5 10.86 4.09 0.49
N GLU A 6 10.79 3.39 -0.64
CA GLU A 6 9.52 2.88 -1.14
C GLU A 6 8.98 1.82 -0.18
N ILE A 7 7.70 1.93 0.13
CA ILE A 7 6.97 1.00 0.97
C ILE A 7 5.77 0.45 0.19
N MET A 8 5.44 -0.80 0.47
CA MET A 8 4.28 -1.48 -0.06
C MET A 8 3.25 -1.63 1.06
N VAL A 9 2.06 -1.10 0.84
CA VAL A 9 0.92 -1.26 1.73
C VAL A 9 -0.04 -2.26 1.10
N THR A 10 -0.24 -3.39 1.76
CA THR A 10 -1.16 -4.44 1.34
C THR A 10 -2.40 -4.41 2.23
N ILE A 11 -3.56 -4.18 1.63
CA ILE A 11 -4.87 -4.22 2.30
C ILE A 11 -5.54 -5.54 1.93
N GLY A 12 -5.68 -6.42 2.91
CA GLY A 12 -6.40 -7.69 2.76
C GLY A 12 -7.90 -7.47 2.95
N LEU A 13 -8.70 -7.98 2.01
CA LEU A 13 -10.16 -7.84 2.06
C LEU A 13 -10.80 -9.04 2.77
N LYS A 14 -11.70 -8.77 3.73
CA LYS A 14 -12.56 -9.76 4.37
C LYS A 14 -13.66 -10.16 3.38
N ASN A 15 -13.95 -11.46 3.31
CA ASN A 15 -14.97 -12.08 2.43
C ASN A 15 -14.61 -12.18 0.93
N ILE A 16 -13.44 -11.70 0.50
CA ILE A 16 -12.93 -11.89 -0.85
C ILE A 16 -11.53 -12.48 -0.70
N GLN A 17 -11.21 -13.55 -1.42
CA GLN A 17 -9.81 -13.98 -1.56
C GLN A 17 -9.08 -12.97 -2.45
N GLY A 18 -8.76 -11.81 -1.88
CA GLY A 18 -8.17 -10.70 -2.59
C GLY A 18 -7.45 -9.75 -1.63
N SER A 19 -6.31 -9.24 -2.09
CA SER A 19 -5.56 -8.19 -1.42
C SER A 19 -5.17 -7.14 -2.44
N VAL A 20 -5.19 -5.89 -2.01
CA VAL A 20 -4.78 -4.74 -2.81
C VAL A 20 -3.41 -4.31 -2.32
N ALA A 21 -2.40 -4.34 -3.18
CA ALA A 21 -1.08 -3.86 -2.87
C ALA A 21 -0.85 -2.49 -3.53
N ILE A 22 -0.36 -1.52 -2.76
CA ILE A 22 -0.12 -0.15 -3.19
C ILE A 22 1.31 0.19 -2.83
N THR A 23 2.07 0.69 -3.80
CA THR A 23 3.44 1.18 -3.55
C THR A 23 3.41 2.69 -3.39
N THR A 24 4.00 3.20 -2.32
CA THR A 24 4.11 4.64 -2.06
C THR A 24 5.49 5.00 -1.50
N GLN A 25 5.87 6.26 -1.68
CA GLN A 25 7.07 6.85 -1.10
C GLN A 25 6.75 7.67 0.17
N GLU A 26 5.47 7.71 0.57
CA GLU A 26 5.03 8.32 1.83
C GLU A 26 5.42 7.45 3.03
N ASP A 27 5.43 8.05 4.22
CA ASP A 27 5.76 7.34 5.44
C ASP A 27 4.66 6.33 5.80
N ALA A 28 5.07 5.11 6.19
CA ALA A 28 4.17 4.00 6.46
C ALA A 28 3.11 4.36 7.51
N LYS A 29 3.53 5.11 8.52
CA LYS A 29 2.67 5.54 9.61
C LYS A 29 1.62 6.52 9.12
N GLU A 30 2.02 7.52 8.33
CA GLU A 30 1.09 8.51 7.79
C GLU A 30 0.05 7.88 6.86
N VAL A 31 0.46 6.92 6.03
CA VAL A 31 -0.45 6.21 5.12
C VAL A 31 -1.46 5.39 5.90
N MET A 32 -1.03 4.65 6.93
CA MET A 32 -1.92 3.88 7.79
C MET A 32 -2.91 4.78 8.53
N GLU A 33 -2.45 5.89 9.13
CA GLU A 33 -3.32 6.86 9.81
C GLU A 33 -4.36 7.47 8.85
N LYS A 34 -3.97 7.81 7.62
CA LYS A 34 -4.92 8.30 6.59
C LYS A 34 -5.97 7.26 6.22
N ILE A 35 -5.58 5.99 6.07
CA ILE A 35 -6.51 4.90 5.77
C ILE A 35 -7.47 4.67 6.94
N GLU A 36 -6.96 4.57 8.16
CA GLU A 36 -7.78 4.39 9.38
C GLU A 36 -8.76 5.54 9.55
N LYS A 37 -8.30 6.78 9.36
CA LYS A 37 -9.14 7.98 9.42
C LYS A 37 -10.23 7.95 8.34
N ALA A 38 -9.87 7.66 7.09
CA ALA A 38 -10.84 7.58 5.99
C ALA A 38 -11.91 6.49 6.24
N VAL A 39 -11.48 5.31 6.70
CA VAL A 39 -12.38 4.20 7.04
C VAL A 39 -13.27 4.53 8.24
N SER A 40 -12.72 5.17 9.27
CA SER A 40 -13.46 5.53 10.49
C SER A 40 -14.48 6.65 10.26
N GLU A 41 -14.09 7.71 9.53
CA GLU A 41 -14.95 8.87 9.29
C GLU A 41 -15.96 8.64 8.15
N ASN A 42 -15.54 8.00 7.06
CA ASN A 42 -16.37 7.87 5.85
C ASN A 42 -16.93 6.45 5.64
N GLY A 43 -16.48 5.46 6.42
CA GLY A 43 -16.84 4.06 6.22
C GLY A 43 -16.20 3.41 4.98
N HIS A 44 -15.33 4.12 4.26
CA HIS A 44 -14.64 3.64 3.07
C HIS A 44 -13.34 4.42 2.81
N CYS A 45 -12.43 3.80 2.06
CA CYS A 45 -11.20 4.38 1.57
C CYS A 45 -11.21 4.35 0.03
N ILE A 46 -10.74 5.42 -0.61
CA ILE A 46 -10.59 5.48 -2.06
C ILE A 46 -9.09 5.56 -2.36
N ILE A 47 -8.62 4.64 -3.19
CA ILE A 47 -7.25 4.60 -3.68
C ILE A 47 -7.27 4.99 -5.14
N GLU A 48 -6.53 6.03 -5.50
CA GLU A 48 -6.38 6.47 -6.88
C GLU A 48 -5.02 6.05 -7.43
N GLY A 49 -5.04 5.28 -8.52
CA GLY A 49 -3.86 4.85 -9.25
C GLY A 49 -3.41 5.88 -10.29
N GLN A 50 -2.19 5.72 -10.80
CA GLN A 50 -1.56 6.67 -11.72
C GLN A 50 -2.28 6.83 -13.08
N GLU A 51 -3.12 5.87 -13.46
CA GLU A 51 -3.90 5.91 -14.71
C GLU A 51 -5.34 6.41 -14.50
N GLY A 52 -5.61 7.12 -13.39
CA GLY A 52 -6.96 7.58 -13.04
C GLY A 52 -7.91 6.45 -12.63
N GLN A 53 -7.38 5.24 -12.43
CA GLN A 53 -8.14 4.13 -11.87
C GLN A 53 -8.41 4.42 -10.40
N GLN A 54 -9.68 4.37 -9.99
CA GLN A 54 -10.07 4.53 -8.60
C GLN A 54 -10.57 3.20 -8.06
N LEU A 55 -10.07 2.81 -6.90
CA LEU A 55 -10.52 1.65 -6.16
C LEU A 55 -11.17 2.10 -4.85
N LEU A 56 -12.46 1.85 -4.71
CA LEU A 56 -13.19 2.08 -3.48
C LEU A 56 -13.16 0.80 -2.63
N ILE A 57 -12.59 0.91 -1.43
CA ILE A 57 -12.55 -0.16 -0.43
C ILE A 57 -13.49 0.22 0.72
N SER A 58 -14.57 -0.52 0.90
CA SER A 58 -15.44 -0.35 2.07
C SER A 58 -14.72 -0.80 3.34
N GLY A 59 -14.84 -0.02 4.41
CA GLY A 59 -14.24 -0.31 5.71
C GLY A 59 -14.68 -1.64 6.30
N SER A 60 -15.93 -2.05 6.06
CA SER A 60 -16.45 -3.35 6.49
C SER A 60 -15.78 -4.54 5.80
N CYS A 61 -15.18 -4.30 4.64
CA CYS A 61 -14.46 -5.29 3.86
C CYS A 61 -12.97 -5.29 4.17
N VAL A 62 -12.44 -4.39 5.00
CA VAL A 62 -11.02 -4.42 5.38
C VAL A 62 -10.82 -5.49 6.46
N GLY A 63 -10.02 -6.50 6.14
CA GLY A 63 -9.65 -7.56 7.07
C GLY A 63 -8.36 -7.25 7.83
N PHE A 64 -7.33 -6.82 7.10
CA PHE A 64 -6.05 -6.40 7.67
C PHE A 64 -5.34 -5.43 6.73
N ALA A 65 -4.41 -4.65 7.27
CA ALA A 65 -3.46 -3.86 6.49
C ALA A 65 -2.04 -4.22 6.95
N ARG A 66 -1.15 -4.49 5.99
CA ARG A 66 0.24 -4.87 6.21
C ARG A 66 1.14 -3.89 5.45
N VAL A 67 2.18 -3.39 6.11
CA VAL A 67 3.19 -2.55 5.47
C VAL A 67 4.50 -3.32 5.41
N GLU A 68 5.10 -3.34 4.23
CA GLU A 68 6.37 -4.00 3.97
C GLU A 68 7.30 -3.05 3.21
N PRO A 69 8.60 -2.98 3.56
CA PRO A 69 9.54 -2.20 2.77
C PRO A 69 9.68 -2.81 1.38
N VAL A 70 9.65 -1.98 0.33
CA VAL A 70 9.99 -2.45 -1.02
C VAL A 70 11.49 -2.60 -1.08
N ILE A 71 11.96 -3.83 -0.96
CA ILE A 71 13.36 -4.15 -1.23
C ILE A 71 13.46 -4.35 -2.74
N HIS A 72 13.90 -3.32 -3.46
CA HIS A 72 14.40 -3.52 -4.81
C HIS A 72 15.56 -4.52 -4.71
N PRO A 73 15.50 -5.71 -5.32
CA PRO A 73 16.66 -6.57 -5.36
C PRO A 73 17.75 -5.76 -6.07
N MET A 74 18.82 -5.41 -5.35
CA MET A 74 20.03 -4.94 -5.99
C MET A 74 20.38 -6.02 -7.01
N MET A 75 20.22 -5.71 -8.30
CA MET A 75 20.81 -6.47 -9.38
C MET A 75 22.32 -6.46 -9.11
N GLY A 76 22.77 -7.45 -8.36
CA GLY A 76 24.17 -7.81 -8.27
C GLY A 76 24.57 -8.10 -9.70
N TYR A 77 25.28 -7.17 -10.34
CA TYR A 77 26.01 -7.44 -11.55
C TYR A 77 27.01 -8.55 -11.21
N MET A 78 26.61 -9.79 -11.45
CA MET A 78 27.54 -10.89 -11.63
C MET A 78 28.31 -10.57 -12.90
N ARG A 79 29.43 -9.86 -12.75
CA ARG A 79 30.51 -9.88 -13.73
C ARG A 79 31.05 -11.31 -13.71
N THR A 80 30.59 -12.14 -14.64
CA THR A 80 31.38 -13.29 -15.08
C THR A 80 32.62 -12.74 -15.77
N ALA A 81 33.78 -12.89 -15.13
CA ALA A 81 35.09 -12.76 -15.74
C ALA A 81 35.74 -14.14 -15.78
#